data_AF-A0A6M8U9L8-F1
#
_entry.id   AF-A0A6M8U9L8-F1
#
_cell.length_a   1.000
_cell.length_b   1.000
_cell.length_c   1.000
_cell.angle_alpha   90.00
_cell.angle_beta   90.00
_cell.angle_gamma   90.00
#
_symmetry.space_group_name_H-M   'P 1'
#
loop_
_entity.id
_entity.type
_entity.pdbx_description
1 polymer ?
#
loop_
_entity_poly.entity_id
_entity_poly.type
_entity_poly.pdbx_seq_one_letter_code
_entity_poly.pdbx_strand_id
1 'polypeptide(L)'
;MSDQIDAPDNSDNVLAFTKRFDKNSDIKEMRNLVEAPPPEHKHHRCQHANVLVDEHYRQLTCRRCGAVVDAFDWILARTKGESKIDWELRALRQEITDHRQGLEKLKREEVNCRARIKTAQFRLADVNADIDKANKEMSFLTERLEQVRKLRGAR
;
A
#
# COMPACT_ATOMS: atom_id res chain seq x y z
N MET A 1 56.61 44.93 68.01
CA MET A 1 55.52 44.27 68.76
C MET A 1 54.36 44.19 67.79
N SER A 2 54.19 43.05 67.11
CA SER A 2 53.11 42.84 66.14
C SER A 2 52.01 42.07 66.85
N ASP A 3 50.96 42.79 67.27
CA ASP A 3 49.79 42.19 67.89
C ASP A 3 48.98 41.46 66.81
N GLN A 4 49.29 40.18 66.59
CA GLN A 4 48.41 39.25 65.91
C GLN A 4 47.27 38.90 66.87
N ILE A 5 46.15 39.59 66.72
CA ILE A 5 44.89 39.17 67.32
C ILE A 5 44.31 38.10 66.40
N ASP A 6 44.59 36.84 66.70
CA ASP A 6 43.92 35.68 66.10
C ASP A 6 42.50 35.59 66.65
N ALA A 7 41.62 36.45 66.17
CA ALA A 7 40.19 36.27 66.37
C ALA A 7 39.72 35.11 65.48
N PRO A 8 39.01 34.10 66.00
CA PRO A 8 38.42 33.06 65.17
C PRO A 8 37.40 33.69 64.21
N ASP A 9 37.62 33.49 62.91
CA ASP A 9 36.73 33.97 61.86
C ASP A 9 35.39 33.21 61.90
N ASN A 10 34.41 33.80 62.61
CA ASN A 10 33.04 33.28 62.71
C ASN A 10 32.16 33.68 61.51
N SER A 11 32.76 33.99 60.35
CA SER A 11 32.01 34.36 59.14
C SER A 11 31.14 33.24 58.55
N ASP A 12 31.36 31.98 58.95
CA ASP A 12 30.52 30.84 58.56
C ASP A 12 29.07 30.94 59.03
N ASN A 13 28.79 31.70 60.09
CA ASN A 13 27.43 31.93 60.60
C ASN A 13 26.77 33.21 60.05
N VAL A 14 27.43 33.92 59.12
CA VAL A 14 26.90 35.14 58.51
C VAL A 14 26.36 34.80 57.12
N LEU A 15 25.03 34.69 57.00
CA LEU A 15 24.36 34.62 55.70
C LEU A 15 24.58 35.95 54.97
N ALA A 16 25.59 35.99 54.09
CA ALA A 16 25.81 37.12 53.19
C ALA A 16 24.70 37.11 52.12
N PHE A 17 23.60 37.83 52.38
CA PHE A 17 22.45 37.96 51.47
C PHE A 17 22.80 38.46 50.05
N THR A 18 24.01 39.01 49.86
CA THR A 18 24.50 39.53 48.58
C THR A 18 25.39 38.56 47.82
N LYS A 19 25.81 37.44 48.42
CA LYS A 19 26.62 36.42 47.73
C LYS A 19 25.70 35.45 47.01
N ARG A 20 25.84 35.37 45.69
CA ARG A 20 25.19 34.32 44.91
C ARG A 20 25.84 32.97 45.25
N PHE A 21 25.04 31.98 45.63
CA PHE A 21 25.50 30.67 46.11
C PHE A 21 26.15 29.80 45.02
N ASP A 22 25.96 30.16 43.74
CA ASP A 22 26.61 29.54 42.60
C ASP A 22 27.52 30.57 41.91
N LYS A 23 28.82 30.24 41.77
CA LYS A 23 29.84 31.10 41.14
C LYS A 23 29.53 31.43 39.68
N ASN A 24 28.69 30.63 39.02
CA ASN A 24 28.32 30.79 37.62
C ASN A 24 26.86 31.24 37.42
N SER A 25 26.19 31.69 38.48
CA SER A 25 24.79 32.15 38.44
C SER A 25 24.62 33.39 37.55
N ASP A 26 25.59 34.29 37.53
CA ASP A 26 25.68 35.42 36.61
C ASP A 26 25.67 34.98 35.13
N ILE A 27 26.47 33.99 34.77
CA ILE A 27 26.52 33.45 33.40
C ILE A 27 25.20 32.76 33.05
N LYS A 28 24.60 32.02 33.98
CA LYS A 28 23.31 31.34 33.77
C LYS A 28 22.15 32.32 33.58
N GLU A 29 22.12 33.41 34.33
CA GLU A 29 21.09 34.45 34.21
C GLU A 29 21.24 35.26 32.91
N MET A 30 22.45 35.37 32.37
CA MET A 30 22.73 36.06 31.10
C MET A 30 22.45 35.21 29.84
N ARG A 31 22.06 33.93 29.99
CA ARG A 31 21.72 33.07 28.84
C ARG A 31 20.31 33.35 28.34
N ASN A 32 20.19 33.67 27.06
CA ASN A 32 18.89 33.77 26.37
C ASN A 32 18.16 32.43 26.24
N LEU A 33 18.90 31.32 26.32
CA LEU A 33 18.36 29.96 26.21
C LEU A 33 18.53 29.22 27.53
N VAL A 34 17.40 28.85 28.13
CA VAL A 34 17.32 27.89 29.23
C VAL A 34 16.81 26.57 28.66
N GLU A 35 17.66 25.56 28.68
CA GLU A 35 17.31 24.22 28.20
C GLU A 35 16.44 23.51 29.24
N ALA A 36 15.26 23.08 28.82
CA ALA A 36 14.43 22.21 29.65
C ALA A 36 15.09 20.82 29.74
N PRO A 37 15.03 20.14 30.91
CA PRO A 37 15.53 18.78 31.03
C PRO A 37 14.79 17.85 30.04
N PRO A 38 15.50 16.91 29.40
CA PRO A 38 14.89 16.03 28.41
C PRO A 38 13.82 15.15 29.08
N PRO A 39 12.64 14.97 28.46
CA PRO A 39 11.61 14.10 29.00
C PRO A 39 12.07 12.63 28.98
N GLU A 40 12.01 11.95 30.12
CA GLU A 40 12.51 10.56 30.28
C GLU A 40 11.85 9.53 29.36
N HIS A 41 10.63 9.79 28.87
CA HIS A 41 9.79 8.79 28.18
C HIS A 41 9.09 9.27 26.91
N LYS A 42 9.52 10.38 26.28
CA LYS A 42 8.86 10.86 25.05
C LYS A 42 9.75 10.64 23.83
N HIS A 43 9.26 9.85 22.87
CA HIS A 43 9.82 9.80 21.53
C HIS A 43 9.80 11.22 20.92
N HIS A 44 10.94 11.65 20.36
CA HIS A 44 11.13 13.01 19.85
C HIS A 44 10.16 13.42 18.73
N ARG A 45 9.50 12.48 18.05
CA ARG A 45 8.51 12.79 17.02
C ARG A 45 7.30 11.88 17.12
N CYS A 46 6.14 12.51 17.21
CA CYS A 46 4.85 11.85 17.12
C CYS A 46 4.45 11.68 15.64
N GLN A 47 3.97 10.49 15.26
CA GLN A 47 3.47 10.18 13.91
C GLN A 47 1.94 10.13 13.81
N HIS A 48 1.21 10.45 14.87
CA HIS A 48 -0.24 10.42 14.85
C HIS A 48 -0.82 11.53 13.96
N ALA A 49 -1.84 11.20 13.18
CA ALA A 49 -2.49 12.14 12.27
C ALA A 49 -3.31 13.22 12.99
N ASN A 50 -3.95 12.88 14.12
CA ASN A 50 -4.87 13.77 14.80
C ASN A 50 -4.14 14.76 15.70
N VAL A 51 -4.20 16.04 15.34
CA VAL A 51 -3.61 17.16 16.10
C VAL A 51 -4.68 18.13 16.57
N LEU A 52 -4.39 18.84 17.65
CA LEU A 52 -5.09 20.03 18.12
C LEU A 52 -4.24 21.23 17.72
N VAL A 53 -4.89 22.21 17.09
CA VAL A 53 -4.28 23.46 16.65
C VAL A 53 -4.58 24.51 17.69
N ASP A 54 -3.55 25.09 18.28
CA ASP A 54 -3.67 26.23 19.19
C ASP A 54 -3.27 27.50 18.44
N GLU A 55 -4.23 28.37 18.15
CA GLU A 55 -4.01 29.62 17.42
C GLU A 55 -3.26 30.66 18.25
N HIS A 56 -3.50 30.67 19.57
CA HIS A 56 -2.92 31.65 20.47
C HIS A 56 -1.42 31.39 20.65
N TYR A 57 -1.05 30.14 20.94
CA TYR A 57 0.36 29.77 21.11
C TYR A 57 1.05 29.35 19.80
N ARG A 58 0.29 29.28 18.69
CA ARG A 58 0.76 28.80 17.36
C ARG A 58 1.44 27.43 17.46
N GLN A 59 0.83 26.52 18.20
CA GLN A 59 1.38 25.19 18.48
C GLN A 59 0.42 24.10 18.00
N LEU A 60 1.00 23.03 17.45
CA LEU A 60 0.27 21.80 17.19
C LEU A 60 0.57 20.80 18.29
N THR A 61 -0.48 20.22 18.88
CA THR A 61 -0.34 19.16 19.88
C THR A 61 -1.03 17.90 19.42
N CYS A 62 -0.39 16.74 19.57
CA CYS A 62 -1.02 15.48 19.24
C CYS A 62 -2.17 15.18 20.22
N ARG A 63 -3.36 14.86 19.72
CA ARG A 63 -4.52 14.51 20.57
C ARG A 63 -4.37 13.16 21.29
N ARG A 64 -3.49 12.28 20.82
CA ARG A 64 -3.29 10.94 21.41
C ARG A 64 -2.21 10.91 22.48
N CYS A 65 -1.05 11.53 22.22
CA CYS A 65 0.09 11.49 23.14
C CYS A 65 0.43 12.84 23.78
N GLY A 66 -0.28 13.93 23.42
CA GLY A 66 -0.03 15.26 23.95
C GLY A 66 1.31 15.87 23.54
N ALA A 67 2.06 15.24 22.64
CA ALA A 67 3.34 15.76 22.16
C ALA A 67 3.13 17.02 21.31
N VAL A 68 3.94 18.05 21.54
CA VAL A 68 4.03 19.19 20.63
C VAL A 68 4.69 18.72 19.35
N VAL A 69 4.05 18.99 18.21
CA VAL A 69 4.51 18.60 16.88
C VAL A 69 4.90 19.86 16.13
N ASP A 70 6.00 19.80 15.40
CA ASP A 70 6.38 20.87 14.49
C ASP A 70 5.39 20.95 13.31
N ALA A 71 4.93 22.18 13.01
CA ALA A 71 3.90 22.40 12.01
C ALA A 71 4.36 22.05 10.59
N PHE A 72 5.61 22.38 10.24
CA PHE A 72 6.14 22.09 8.92
C PHE A 72 6.34 20.59 8.72
N ASP A 73 6.92 19.90 9.70
CA ASP A 73 7.10 18.45 9.66
C ASP A 73 5.75 17.72 9.51
N TRP A 74 4.71 18.16 10.23
CA TRP A 74 3.37 17.57 10.14
C TRP A 74 2.74 17.78 8.76
N ILE A 75 2.78 19.01 8.23
CA ILE A 75 2.25 19.34 6.90
C ILE A 75 2.99 18.56 5.82
N LEU A 76 4.32 18.48 5.90
CA LEU A 76 5.15 17.75 4.96
C LEU A 76 4.81 16.24 4.98
N ALA A 77 4.62 15.66 6.17
CA ALA A 77 4.21 14.27 6.29
C ALA A 77 2.83 14.02 5.67
N ARG A 78 1.88 14.94 5.88
CA ARG A 78 0.52 14.82 5.34
C ARG A 78 0.49 14.93 3.82
N THR A 79 1.16 15.92 3.26
CA THR A 79 1.23 16.15 1.81
C THR A 79 1.97 15.03 1.08
N LYS A 80 3.01 14.45 1.69
CA LYS A 80 3.66 13.22 1.16
C LYS A 80 2.70 12.04 1.13
N GLY A 81 1.91 11.87 2.20
CA GLY A 81 0.87 10.84 2.26
C GLY A 81 -0.19 11.03 1.17
N GLU A 82 -0.64 12.25 0.94
CA GLU A 82 -1.61 12.57 -0.12
C GLU A 82 -1.04 12.32 -1.53
N SER A 83 0.21 12.69 -1.76
CA SER A 83 0.91 12.43 -3.03
C SER A 83 1.02 10.92 -3.32
N LYS A 84 1.26 10.10 -2.28
CA LYS A 84 1.29 8.64 -2.40
C LYS A 84 -0.09 8.09 -2.78
N ILE A 85 -1.16 8.56 -2.15
CA ILE A 85 -2.54 8.16 -2.45
C ILE A 85 -2.91 8.53 -3.90
N ASP A 86 -2.53 9.72 -4.37
CA ASP A 86 -2.78 10.12 -5.77
C ASP A 86 -2.05 9.18 -6.75
N TRP A 87 -0.80 8.82 -6.46
CA TRP A 87 -0.05 7.87 -7.29
C TRP A 87 -0.72 6.48 -7.33
N GLU A 88 -1.12 5.95 -6.16
CA GLU A 88 -1.85 4.67 -6.07
C GLU A 88 -3.18 4.72 -6.83
N LEU A 89 -3.93 5.83 -6.71
CA LEU A 89 -5.20 6.00 -7.42
C LEU A 89 -5.02 6.01 -8.94
N ARG A 90 -3.96 6.65 -9.45
CA ARG A 90 -3.63 6.64 -10.88
C ARG A 90 -3.28 5.24 -11.36
N ALA A 91 -2.47 4.50 -10.60
CA ALA A 91 -2.12 3.12 -10.92
C ALA A 91 -3.38 2.23 -10.97
N LEU A 92 -4.24 2.30 -9.95
CA LEU A 92 -5.50 1.54 -9.91
C LEU A 92 -6.44 1.90 -11.07
N ARG A 93 -6.53 3.17 -11.46
CA ARG A 93 -7.31 3.58 -12.63
C ARG A 93 -6.77 2.97 -13.92
N GLN A 94 -5.45 2.90 -14.07
CA GLN A 94 -4.81 2.27 -15.22
C GLN A 94 -5.08 0.75 -15.26
N GLU A 95 -4.97 0.07 -14.12
CA GLU A 95 -5.29 -1.36 -14.02
C GLU A 95 -6.75 -1.64 -14.39
N ILE A 96 -7.69 -0.79 -13.94
CA ILE A 96 -9.11 -0.90 -14.32
C ILE A 96 -9.27 -0.76 -15.84
N THR A 97 -8.59 0.20 -16.46
CA THR A 97 -8.69 0.36 -17.93
C THR A 97 -8.12 -0.83 -18.67
N ASP A 98 -6.98 -1.36 -18.22
CA ASP A 98 -6.32 -2.50 -18.84
C ASP A 98 -7.16 -3.77 -18.70
N HIS A 99 -7.75 -4.00 -17.52
CA HIS A 99 -8.67 -5.10 -17.30
C HIS A 99 -9.94 -5.00 -18.16
N ARG A 100 -10.52 -3.80 -18.31
CA ARG A 100 -11.69 -3.60 -19.20
C ARG A 100 -11.35 -3.92 -20.65
N GLN A 101 -10.21 -3.45 -21.14
CA GLN A 101 -9.75 -3.76 -22.50
C GLN A 101 -9.46 -5.25 -22.67
N GLY A 102 -8.85 -5.89 -21.68
CA GLY A 102 -8.62 -7.33 -21.64
C GLY A 102 -9.91 -8.14 -21.69
N LEU A 103 -10.92 -7.77 -20.89
CA LEU A 103 -12.24 -8.42 -20.90
C LEU A 103 -12.94 -8.28 -22.26
N GLU A 104 -12.91 -7.10 -22.88
CA GLU A 104 -13.49 -6.90 -24.21
C GLU A 104 -12.77 -7.69 -25.30
N LYS A 105 -11.46 -7.93 -25.15
CA LYS A 105 -10.71 -8.83 -26.03
C LYS A 105 -11.15 -10.29 -25.82
N LEU A 106 -11.19 -10.76 -24.57
CA LEU A 106 -11.60 -12.12 -24.24
C LEU A 106 -13.04 -12.42 -24.70
N LYS A 107 -13.96 -11.47 -24.52
CA LYS A 107 -15.35 -11.60 -24.97
C LYS A 107 -15.44 -11.78 -26.49
N ARG A 108 -14.63 -11.03 -27.26
CA ARG A 108 -14.55 -11.21 -28.73
C ARG A 108 -13.98 -12.57 -29.10
N GLU A 109 -12.93 -13.01 -28.41
CA GLU A 109 -12.32 -14.33 -28.62
C GLU A 109 -13.29 -15.47 -28.29
N GLU A 110 -14.07 -15.36 -27.22
CA GLU A 110 -15.11 -16.31 -26.83
C GLU A 110 -16.16 -16.46 -27.95
N VAL A 111 -16.70 -15.34 -28.43
CA VAL A 111 -17.70 -15.33 -29.52
C VAL A 111 -17.12 -15.97 -30.79
N ASN A 112 -15.88 -15.63 -31.14
CA ASN A 112 -15.19 -16.19 -32.30
C ASN A 112 -14.96 -17.71 -32.16
N CYS A 113 -14.48 -18.17 -31.00
CA CYS A 113 -14.29 -19.60 -30.72
C CYS A 113 -15.62 -20.34 -30.77
N ARG A 114 -16.68 -19.78 -30.17
CA ARG A 114 -18.02 -20.37 -30.21
C ARG A 114 -18.56 -20.49 -31.63
N ALA A 115 -18.34 -19.47 -32.47
CA ALA A 115 -18.70 -19.52 -33.88
C ALA A 115 -17.92 -20.63 -34.62
N ARG A 116 -16.60 -20.75 -34.39
CA ARG A 116 -15.76 -21.80 -34.98
C ARG A 116 -16.21 -23.20 -34.58
N ILE A 117 -16.54 -23.40 -33.30
CA ILE A 117 -17.10 -24.68 -32.80
C ILE A 117 -18.41 -25.00 -33.52
N LYS A 118 -19.32 -24.02 -33.64
CA LYS A 118 -20.59 -24.20 -34.33
C LYS A 118 -20.40 -24.59 -35.80
N THR A 119 -19.47 -23.93 -36.51
CA THR A 119 -19.12 -24.29 -37.88
C THR A 119 -18.53 -25.70 -37.98
N ALA A 120 -17.65 -26.09 -37.06
CA ALA A 120 -17.09 -27.43 -37.03
C ALA A 120 -18.17 -28.49 -36.76
N GLN A 121 -19.13 -28.20 -35.88
CA GLN A 121 -20.27 -29.09 -35.62
C GLN A 121 -21.15 -29.29 -36.86
N PHE A 122 -21.44 -28.22 -37.61
CA PHE A 122 -22.19 -28.36 -38.87
C PHE A 122 -21.43 -29.20 -39.89
N ARG A 123 -20.13 -28.95 -40.08
CA ARG A 123 -19.30 -29.77 -40.99
C ARG A 123 -19.24 -31.24 -40.58
N LEU A 124 -19.16 -31.52 -39.27
CA LEU A 124 -19.22 -32.90 -38.77
C LEU A 124 -20.57 -33.55 -39.06
N ALA A 125 -21.67 -32.81 -38.91
CA ALA A 125 -23.00 -33.32 -39.25
C ALA A 125 -23.12 -33.65 -40.74
N ASP A 126 -22.62 -32.78 -41.62
CA ASP A 126 -22.60 -33.00 -43.07
C ASP A 126 -21.77 -34.25 -43.43
N VAL A 127 -20.55 -34.36 -42.89
CA VAL A 127 -19.68 -35.52 -43.12
C VAL A 127 -20.32 -36.81 -42.59
N ASN A 128 -20.98 -36.78 -41.44
CA ASN A 128 -21.69 -37.95 -40.90
C ASN A 128 -22.84 -38.36 -41.83
N ALA A 129 -23.58 -37.40 -42.39
CA ALA A 129 -24.64 -37.70 -43.36
C ALA A 129 -24.09 -38.35 -44.64
N ASP A 130 -22.93 -37.87 -45.13
CA ASP A 130 -22.24 -38.45 -46.28
C ASP A 130 -21.75 -39.87 -45.98
N ILE A 131 -21.19 -40.12 -44.79
CA ILE A 131 -20.78 -41.44 -44.31
C ILE A 131 -21.98 -42.39 -44.25
N ASP A 132 -23.11 -41.95 -43.69
CA ASP A 132 -24.33 -42.76 -43.61
C ASP A 132 -24.86 -43.13 -45.00
N LYS A 133 -24.79 -42.20 -45.95
CA LYS A 133 -25.16 -42.46 -47.35
C LYS A 133 -24.23 -43.48 -48.00
N ALA A 134 -22.92 -43.30 -47.87
CA ALA A 134 -21.92 -44.24 -48.39
C ALA A 134 -22.06 -45.63 -47.77
N ASN A 135 -22.34 -45.72 -46.46
CA ASN A 135 -22.59 -46.98 -45.76
C ASN A 135 -23.83 -47.71 -46.31
N LYS A 136 -24.92 -46.99 -46.59
CA LYS A 136 -26.12 -47.57 -47.23
C LYS A 136 -25.82 -48.08 -48.64
N GLU A 137 -25.09 -47.31 -49.44
CA GLU A 137 -24.68 -47.73 -50.79
C GLU A 137 -23.78 -48.98 -50.74
N MET A 138 -22.81 -49.01 -49.83
CA MET A 138 -21.94 -50.17 -49.61
C MET A 138 -22.73 -51.40 -49.14
N SER A 139 -23.69 -51.24 -48.23
CA SER A 139 -24.58 -52.32 -47.80
C SER A 139 -25.40 -52.88 -48.96
N PHE A 140 -25.93 -52.02 -49.82
CA PHE A 140 -26.70 -52.45 -50.99
C PHE A 140 -25.82 -53.21 -52.01
N LEU A 141 -24.61 -52.72 -52.26
CA LEU A 141 -23.67 -53.38 -53.17
C LEU A 141 -23.20 -54.74 -52.65
N THR A 142 -22.92 -54.83 -51.34
CA THR A 142 -22.52 -56.09 -50.71
C THR A 142 -23.64 -57.13 -50.77
N GLU A 143 -24.89 -56.73 -50.51
CA GLU A 143 -26.05 -57.62 -50.64
C GLU A 143 -26.24 -58.10 -52.09
N ARG A 144 -26.11 -57.22 -53.09
CA ARG A 144 -26.16 -57.62 -54.52
C ARG A 144 -25.03 -58.57 -54.91
N LEU A 145 -23.81 -58.34 -54.43
CA LEU A 145 -22.68 -59.23 -54.68
C LEU A 145 -22.93 -60.63 -54.10
N GLU A 146 -23.51 -60.71 -52.89
CA GLU A 146 -23.93 -61.98 -52.30
C GLU A 146 -24.99 -62.70 -53.12
N GLN A 147 -26.01 -61.99 -53.60
CA GLN A 147 -27.03 -62.56 -54.49
C GLN A 147 -26.41 -63.12 -55.78
N VAL A 148 -25.50 -62.37 -56.42
CA VAL A 148 -24.80 -62.83 -57.64
C VAL A 148 -23.91 -64.05 -57.35
N ARG A 149 -23.21 -64.08 -56.21
CA ARG A 149 -22.43 -65.25 -55.78
C ARG A 149 -23.30 -66.49 -55.63
N LYS A 150 -24.47 -66.37 -54.97
CA LYS A 150 -25.42 -67.48 -54.82
C LYS A 150 -25.90 -68.01 -56.17
N LEU A 151 -26.19 -67.13 -57.13
CA LEU A 151 -26.59 -67.52 -58.48
C LEU A 151 -25.47 -68.21 -59.27
N ARG A 152 -24.20 -67.80 -59.09
CA ARG A 152 -23.05 -68.42 -59.78
C ARG A 152 -22.59 -69.75 -59.15
N GLY A 153 -22.79 -69.94 -57.84
CA GLY A 153 -22.45 -71.19 -57.14
C GLY A 153 -23.50 -72.31 -57.25
N ALA A 154 -24.60 -72.08 -57.96
CA ALA A 154 -25.70 -73.03 -58.17
C ALA A 154 -25.54 -73.88 -59.46
N ARG A 155 -24.31 -74.15 -59.89
CA ARG A 155 -24.01 -75.14 -60.94
C ARG A 155 -23.18 -76.28 -60.38
#